data_AF-A0A2S5M4T6-F1
#
_entry.id   AF-A0A2S5M4T6-F1
#
_cell.length_a   1.000
_cell.length_b   1.000
_cell.length_c   1.000
_cell.angle_alpha   90.00
_cell.angle_beta   90.00
_cell.angle_gamma   90.00
#
_symmetry.space_group_name_H-M   'P 1'
#
loop_
_entity.id
_entity.type
_entity.pdbx_description
1 polymer ?
#
loop_
_entity_poly.entity_id
_entity_poly.type
_entity_poly.pdbx_seq_one_letter_code
_entity_poly.pdbx_strand_id
1 'polypeptide(L)'
;MLEIKKNALSDLHHLRIVTQKELRQLVPYTPQHILRLEKAGKFPLRIRLGQNRVGWMLIEIEAWIASRRAASPPPSPADQPHA
;
A
#
# COMPACT_ATOMS: atom_id res chain seq x y z
N MET A 1 21.71 17.34 -14.84
CA MET A 1 20.28 17.61 -15.20
C MET A 1 19.35 16.40 -14.96
N LEU A 2 19.86 15.19 -14.68
CA LEU A 2 19.04 13.98 -14.47
C LEU A 2 18.60 13.78 -13.01
N GLU A 3 19.38 14.29 -12.03
CA GLU A 3 19.14 14.10 -10.59
C GLU A 3 17.96 14.95 -10.06
N ILE A 4 17.85 16.21 -10.50
CA ILE A 4 16.83 17.16 -10.01
C ILE A 4 15.40 16.75 -10.45
N LYS A 5 15.25 16.14 -11.64
CA LYS A 5 13.94 15.68 -12.14
C LYS A 5 13.42 14.45 -11.39
N LYS A 6 14.30 13.59 -10.85
CA LYS A 6 13.89 12.41 -10.07
C LYS A 6 13.26 12.80 -8.73
N ASN A 7 13.78 13.85 -8.08
CA ASN A 7 13.24 14.33 -6.80
C ASN A 7 11.80 14.86 -6.97
N ALA A 8 11.57 15.70 -7.98
CA ALA A 8 10.23 16.25 -8.25
C ALA A 8 9.19 15.16 -8.60
N LEU A 9 9.60 14.08 -9.29
CA LEU A 9 8.69 12.97 -9.61
C LEU A 9 8.38 12.08 -8.40
N SER A 10 9.34 11.91 -7.49
CA SER A 10 9.12 11.19 -6.22
C SER A 10 8.31 12.02 -5.24
N ASP A 11 8.45 13.35 -5.26
CA ASP A 11 7.58 14.25 -4.52
C ASP A 11 6.12 14.09 -4.94
N LEU A 12 5.80 13.78 -6.21
CA LEU A 12 4.41 13.54 -6.64
C LEU A 12 3.84 12.18 -6.24
N HIS A 13 4.60 11.31 -5.57
CA HIS A 13 4.10 10.01 -5.12
C HIS A 13 2.91 10.12 -4.16
N HIS A 14 2.82 11.23 -3.40
CA HIS A 14 1.66 11.49 -2.55
C HIS A 14 0.34 11.68 -3.33
N LEU A 15 0.40 11.97 -4.64
CA LEU A 15 -0.77 12.11 -5.51
C LEU A 15 -1.08 10.83 -6.31
N ARG A 16 -0.23 9.80 -6.18
CA ARG A 16 -0.35 8.61 -7.02
C ARG A 16 -1.55 7.76 -6.60
N ILE A 17 -2.38 7.43 -7.58
CA ILE A 17 -3.49 6.49 -7.44
C ILE A 17 -3.07 5.11 -7.95
N VAL A 18 -3.36 4.10 -7.15
CA VAL A 18 -3.18 2.68 -7.46
C VAL A 18 -4.47 2.11 -8.02
N THR A 19 -4.41 1.46 -9.16
CA THR A 19 -5.54 0.74 -9.75
C THR A 19 -5.79 -0.59 -9.04
N GLN A 20 -6.98 -1.19 -9.22
CA GLN A 20 -7.28 -2.52 -8.69
C GLN A 20 -6.33 -3.61 -9.21
N LYS A 21 -5.75 -3.43 -10.41
CA LYS A 21 -4.77 -4.37 -10.96
C LYS A 21 -3.45 -4.29 -10.19
N GLU A 22 -2.95 -3.08 -9.96
CA GLU A 22 -1.72 -2.85 -9.19
C GLU A 22 -1.91 -3.22 -7.72
N LEU A 23 -3.07 -2.92 -7.13
CA LEU A 23 -3.34 -3.23 -5.73
C LEU A 23 -3.21 -4.74 -5.44
N ARG A 24 -3.66 -5.59 -6.37
CA ARG A 24 -3.52 -7.04 -6.28
C ARG A 24 -2.07 -7.55 -6.33
N GLN A 25 -1.14 -6.73 -6.83
CA GLN A 25 0.29 -7.05 -6.78
C GLN A 25 0.90 -6.68 -5.43
N LEU A 26 0.35 -5.67 -4.76
CA LEU A 26 0.83 -5.19 -3.46
C LEU A 26 0.25 -5.99 -2.29
N VAL A 27 -1.00 -6.43 -2.41
CA VAL A 27 -1.74 -7.07 -1.33
C VAL A 27 -2.30 -8.41 -1.81
N PRO A 28 -2.05 -9.53 -1.11
CA PRO A 28 -2.50 -10.86 -1.51
C PRO A 28 -3.98 -11.13 -1.16
N TYR A 29 -4.85 -10.14 -1.34
CA TYR A 29 -6.27 -10.23 -1.01
C TYR A 29 -7.15 -10.11 -2.26
N THR A 30 -8.25 -10.86 -2.24
CA THR A 30 -9.26 -10.78 -3.30
C THR A 30 -10.05 -9.47 -3.19
N PRO A 31 -10.64 -8.97 -4.28
CA PRO A 31 -11.45 -7.74 -4.24
C PRO A 31 -12.60 -7.80 -3.23
N GLN A 32 -13.24 -8.96 -3.07
CA GLN A 32 -14.30 -9.14 -2.09
C GLN A 32 -13.79 -9.04 -0.65
N HIS A 33 -12.58 -9.58 -0.38
CA HIS A 33 -11.94 -9.41 0.92
C HIS A 33 -11.64 -7.93 1.18
N ILE A 34 -11.05 -7.24 0.21
CA ILE A 34 -10.74 -5.80 0.32
C ILE A 34 -12.00 -5.00 0.66
N LEU A 35 -13.11 -5.23 -0.06
CA LEU A 35 -14.41 -4.60 0.23
C LEU A 35 -14.89 -4.84 1.67
N ARG A 36 -14.68 -6.04 2.21
CA ARG A 36 -15.04 -6.35 3.60
C ARG A 36 -14.15 -5.60 4.59
N LEU A 37 -12.84 -5.47 4.31
CA LEU A 37 -11.94 -4.71 5.16
C LEU A 37 -12.21 -3.20 5.10
N GLU A 38 -12.54 -2.67 3.92
CA GLU A 38 -12.99 -1.29 3.75
C GLU A 38 -14.24 -1.02 4.60
N LYS A 39 -15.26 -1.88 4.50
CA LYS A 39 -16.49 -1.79 5.33
C LYS A 39 -16.20 -1.87 6.83
N ALA A 40 -15.19 -2.64 7.22
CA ALA A 40 -14.77 -2.78 8.61
C ALA A 40 -13.85 -1.65 9.08
N GLY A 41 -13.50 -0.67 8.23
CA GLY A 41 -12.53 0.39 8.55
C GLY A 41 -11.10 -0.12 8.74
N LYS A 42 -10.79 -1.32 8.27
CA LYS A 42 -9.48 -1.99 8.42
C LYS A 42 -8.60 -1.89 7.17
N PHE A 43 -9.02 -1.13 6.17
CA PHE A 43 -8.33 -0.94 4.91
C PHE A 43 -8.62 0.46 4.34
N PRO A 44 -7.68 1.09 3.62
CA PRO A 44 -7.89 2.40 2.98
C PRO A 44 -9.11 2.41 2.06
N LEU A 45 -9.85 3.52 2.06
CA LEU A 45 -11.08 3.64 1.27
C LEU A 45 -10.79 3.84 -0.21
N ARG A 46 -11.57 3.18 -1.06
CA ARG A 46 -11.49 3.37 -2.51
C ARG A 46 -12.03 4.74 -2.94
N ILE A 47 -11.34 5.36 -3.88
CA ILE A 47 -11.74 6.56 -4.61
C ILE A 47 -12.44 6.13 -5.90
N ARG A 48 -13.63 6.67 -6.16
CA ARG A 48 -14.31 6.50 -7.45
C ARG A 48 -13.71 7.50 -8.46
N LEU A 49 -12.99 6.97 -9.44
CA LEU A 49 -12.40 7.77 -10.53
C LEU A 49 -13.36 7.95 -11.71
N GLY A 50 -14.38 7.09 -11.79
CA GLY A 50 -15.41 7.13 -12.82
C GLY A 50 -16.45 6.04 -12.60
N GLN A 51 -17.32 5.84 -13.57
CA GLN A 51 -18.50 4.97 -13.43
C GLN A 51 -18.14 3.52 -13.13
N ASN A 52 -17.09 3.01 -13.77
CA ASN A 52 -16.60 1.63 -13.60
C ASN A 52 -15.13 1.57 -13.14
N ARG A 53 -14.58 2.66 -12.63
CA ARG A 53 -13.17 2.73 -12.24
C ARG A 53 -13.01 3.26 -10.82
N VAL A 54 -12.26 2.48 -10.04
CA VAL A 54 -11.87 2.82 -8.67
C VAL A 54 -10.35 2.73 -8.52
N GLY A 55 -9.82 3.46 -7.55
CA GLY A 55 -8.42 3.40 -7.17
C GLY A 55 -8.23 3.75 -5.70
N TRP A 56 -6.99 3.67 -5.23
CA TRP A 56 -6.60 3.97 -3.86
C TRP A 56 -5.37 4.88 -3.85
N MET A 57 -5.22 5.72 -2.85
CA MET A 57 -3.99 6.49 -2.68
C MET A 57 -2.83 5.54 -2.37
N LEU A 58 -1.73 5.62 -3.14
CA LEU A 58 -0.57 4.75 -2.92
C LEU A 58 -0.04 4.89 -1.50
N ILE A 59 0.08 6.13 -1.02
CA ILE A 59 0.61 6.44 0.31
C ILE A 59 -0.20 5.79 1.45
N GLU A 60 -1.53 5.71 1.30
CA GLU A 60 -2.38 5.05 2.30
C GLU A 60 -2.20 3.53 2.28
N ILE A 61 -2.06 2.94 1.09
CA ILE A 61 -1.77 1.52 0.94
C ILE A 61 -0.41 1.18 1.54
N GLU A 62 0.62 1.98 1.27
CA GLU A 62 1.97 1.80 1.83
C GLU A 62 1.95 1.91 3.36
N ALA A 63 1.29 2.94 3.91
CA ALA A 63 1.13 3.11 5.36
C ALA A 63 0.40 1.92 5.99
N TRP A 64 -0.65 1.41 5.33
CA TRP A 64 -1.38 0.24 5.80
C TRP A 64 -0.51 -1.03 5.80
N ILE A 65 0.31 -1.25 4.75
CA ILE A 65 1.26 -2.38 4.70
C ILE A 65 2.31 -2.25 5.82
N ALA A 66 2.87 -1.06 6.01
CA ALA A 66 3.87 -0.78 7.03
C ALA A 66 3.33 -1.03 8.45
N SER A 67 2.08 -0.63 8.74
CA SER A 67 1.43 -0.87 10.03
C SER A 67 1.37 -2.36 10.41
N ARG A 68 1.24 -3.26 9.42
CA ARG A 68 1.20 -4.71 9.64
C ARG A 68 2.57 -5.32 9.83
N ARG A 69 3.61 -4.73 9.24
CA ARG A 69 5.00 -5.13 9.52
C ARG A 69 5.37 -4.81 10.97
N ALA A 70 4.97 -3.65 11.48
CA ALA A 70 5.24 -3.27 12.87
C ALA A 70 4.52 -4.18 13.90
N ALA A 71 3.40 -4.79 13.52
CA ALA A 71 2.70 -5.78 14.35
C ALA A 71 3.39 -7.15 14.39
N SER A 72 4.35 -7.42 13.49
CA SER A 72 5.31 -8.51 13.66
C SER A 72 6.52 -7.94 14.41
N PRO A 73 6.78 -8.33 15.67
CA PRO A 73 8.05 -7.97 16.29
C PRO A 73 9.18 -8.38 15.33
N PRO A 74 10.22 -7.55 15.15
CA PRO A 74 11.39 -7.99 14.42
C PRO A 74 11.85 -9.32 15.03
N PRO A 75 12.28 -10.32 14.23
CA PRO A 75 12.84 -11.54 14.80
C PRO A 75 13.92 -11.10 15.79
N SER A 76 13.76 -11.52 17.05
CA SER A 76 14.68 -11.16 18.11
C SER A 76 16.09 -11.52 17.63
N PRO A 77 17.12 -10.71 17.87
CA PRO A 77 18.49 -11.10 17.55
C PRO A 77 18.91 -12.43 18.22
N ALA A 78 18.14 -12.94 19.18
CA ALA A 78 18.28 -14.28 19.76
C ALA A 78 17.88 -15.45 18.84
N ASP A 79 17.14 -15.21 17.76
CA ASP A 79 16.69 -16.24 16.80
C ASP A 79 17.65 -16.42 15.60
N GLN A 80 18.78 -15.69 15.56
CA GLN A 80 19.80 -15.90 14.54
C GLN A 80 20.72 -17.05 14.98
N PRO A 81 20.80 -18.18 14.24
CA PRO A 81 21.83 -19.16 14.50
C PRO A 81 23.17 -18.51 14.16
N HIS A 82 23.98 -18.29 15.19
CA HIS A 82 25.39 -17.97 15.02
C HIS A 82 26.05 -19.15 14.28
N ALA A 83 26.45 -18.90 13.04
CA ALA A 83 27.27 -19.81 12.24
C ALA A 83 28.68 -19.26 12.16
#